data_AF-A0A7S0ALT4-F1
#
_entry.id   AF-A0A7S0ALT4-F1
#
_cell.length_a   1.000
_cell.length_b   1.000
_cell.length_c   1.000
_cell.angle_alpha   90.00
_cell.angle_beta   90.00
_cell.angle_gamma   90.00
#
_symmetry.space_group_name_H-M   'P 1'
#
loop_
_entity.id
_entity.type
_entity.pdbx_description
1 polymer ?
#
loop_
_entity_poly.entity_id
_entity_poly.type
_entity_poly.pdbx_seq_one_letter_code
_entity_poly.pdbx_strand_id
1 'polypeptide(L)'
;SNAVTWFRTPLIFFQTFMDLASGCQRRAAMLMVGLLSADLACSLIFISVWNFGALSYFRPLRVNQRAPQGRAGVEHLRVFTDPGTHHFVDSLGRVRFFHGLNVVFKQPPFVPKSSTWDPELSFSTEDAQNLRRWGFNVIRLGVMWSGTFPASSKHPDGSYLNAVKHIISLCAGEGIYVIVDMHSDL
;
A
#
# COMPACT_ATOMS: atom_id res chain seq x y z
N SER A 1 -7.61 30.30 16.93
CA SER A 1 -8.86 30.90 17.44
C SER A 1 -9.83 31.02 16.29
N ASN A 2 -10.91 30.21 16.27
CA ASN A 2 -12.11 30.41 15.45
C ASN A 2 -13.13 29.31 15.82
N ALA A 3 -13.98 29.60 16.80
CA ALA A 3 -15.22 28.87 17.06
C ALA A 3 -16.35 29.88 16.86
N VAL A 4 -17.15 29.69 15.81
CA VAL A 4 -18.32 30.51 15.52
C VAL A 4 -19.49 29.96 16.32
N THR A 5 -19.96 30.76 17.27
CA THR A 5 -21.13 30.56 18.11
C THR A 5 -22.41 30.73 17.30
N TRP A 6 -23.19 29.64 17.13
CA TRP A 6 -24.59 29.70 16.73
C TRP A 6 -25.46 29.12 17.84
N PHE A 7 -25.82 29.92 18.84
CA PHE A 7 -26.96 29.65 19.73
C PHE A 7 -27.41 30.95 20.39
N ARG A 8 -28.23 31.74 19.70
CA ARG A 8 -28.97 32.86 20.34
C ARG A 8 -30.26 33.19 19.58
N THR A 9 -31.15 32.21 19.43
CA THR A 9 -32.53 32.48 19.02
C THR A 9 -33.47 31.33 19.40
N PRO A 10 -33.78 31.16 20.69
CA PRO A 10 -35.18 30.85 21.02
C PRO A 10 -35.75 31.60 22.24
N LEU A 11 -34.95 32.35 23.01
CA LEU A 11 -35.39 32.91 24.29
C LEU A 11 -36.36 34.10 24.20
N ILE A 12 -36.43 34.81 23.07
CA ILE A 12 -37.25 36.04 22.95
C ILE A 12 -38.74 35.71 22.75
N PHE A 13 -39.06 34.57 22.13
CA PHE A 13 -40.44 34.16 21.89
C PHE A 13 -41.15 33.63 23.15
N PHE A 14 -40.38 33.05 24.08
CA PHE A 14 -40.94 32.44 25.30
C PHE A 14 -41.33 33.49 26.35
N GLN A 15 -40.56 34.57 26.46
CA GLN A 15 -40.83 35.62 27.44
C GLN A 15 -42.12 36.39 27.11
N THR A 16 -42.36 36.67 25.82
CA THR A 16 -43.53 37.43 25.36
C THR A 16 -44.85 36.67 25.58
N PHE A 17 -44.84 35.33 25.55
CA PHE A 17 -46.03 34.51 25.78
C PHE A 17 -46.41 34.40 27.27
N MET A 18 -45.43 34.48 28.18
CA MET A 18 -45.66 34.38 29.63
C MET A 18 -46.25 35.67 30.24
N ASP A 19 -46.02 36.83 29.61
CA ASP A 19 -46.50 38.12 30.09
C ASP A 19 -47.96 38.42 29.71
N LEU A 20 -48.56 37.69 28.76
CA LEU A 20 -49.94 37.88 28.28
C LEU A 20 -50.96 36.85 28.80
N ALA A 21 -50.52 35.83 29.54
CA ALA A 21 -51.36 34.70 29.94
C ALA A 21 -51.92 34.84 31.37
N SER A 22 -53.25 34.75 31.51
CA SER A 22 -53.96 34.77 32.80
C SER A 22 -53.69 33.49 33.63
N GLY A 23 -53.91 33.58 34.95
CA GLY A 23 -53.44 32.58 35.94
C GLY A 23 -53.85 31.12 35.71
N CYS A 24 -54.92 30.85 34.96
CA CYS A 24 -55.34 29.49 34.62
C CYS A 24 -54.44 28.84 33.54
N GLN A 25 -53.84 29.63 32.64
CA GLN A 25 -53.00 29.15 31.53
C GLN A 25 -51.56 28.81 31.96
N ARG A 26 -51.05 29.43 33.04
CA ARG A 26 -49.70 29.19 33.57
C ARG A 26 -49.50 27.77 34.14
N ARG A 27 -50.57 27.16 34.68
CA ARG A 27 -50.52 25.78 35.22
C ARG A 27 -50.51 24.71 34.11
N ALA A 28 -51.15 24.97 32.98
CA ALA A 28 -51.14 24.06 31.83
C ALA A 28 -49.78 24.07 31.09
N ALA A 29 -49.13 25.23 31.00
CA ALA A 29 -47.81 25.36 30.36
C ALA A 29 -46.68 24.66 31.15
N MET A 30 -46.71 24.69 32.49
CA MET A 30 -45.74 23.95 33.32
C MET A 30 -45.89 22.42 33.21
N LEU A 31 -47.11 21.91 33.01
CA LEU A 31 -47.33 20.47 32.86
C LEU A 31 -46.80 19.95 31.51
N MET A 32 -46.83 20.75 30.46
CA MET A 32 -46.33 20.38 29.13
C MET A 32 -44.79 20.40 29.03
N VAL A 33 -44.12 21.23 29.84
CA VAL A 33 -42.64 21.26 29.91
C VAL A 33 -42.07 20.04 30.66
N GLY A 34 -42.81 19.48 31.63
CA GLY A 34 -42.38 18.28 32.36
C GLY A 34 -42.44 16.97 31.57
N LEU A 35 -43.26 16.90 30.51
CA LEU A 35 -43.41 15.71 29.68
C LEU A 35 -42.41 15.62 28.52
N LEU A 36 -41.71 16.71 28.19
CA LEU A 36 -40.65 16.74 27.17
C LEU A 36 -39.26 16.39 27.71
N SER A 37 -39.05 16.37 29.03
CA SER A 37 -37.77 16.02 29.65
C SER A 37 -37.53 14.52 29.83
N ALA A 38 -38.54 13.67 29.63
CA ALA A 38 -38.41 12.23 29.79
C ALA A 38 -37.90 11.50 28.52
N ASP A 39 -38.19 12.03 27.32
CA ASP A 39 -37.78 11.39 26.06
C ASP A 39 -36.33 11.72 25.65
N LEU A 40 -35.78 12.86 26.06
CA LEU A 40 -34.39 13.23 25.75
C LEU A 40 -33.35 12.46 26.59
N ALA A 41 -33.74 11.93 27.75
CA ALA A 41 -32.83 11.15 28.60
C ALA A 41 -32.59 9.73 28.04
N CYS A 42 -33.59 9.11 27.42
CA CYS A 42 -33.47 7.79 26.81
C CYS A 42 -32.64 7.80 25.51
N SER A 43 -32.69 8.88 24.72
CA SER A 43 -31.91 8.99 23.47
C SER A 43 -30.42 9.24 23.70
N LEU A 44 -30.04 9.91 24.79
CA LEU A 44 -28.62 10.19 25.11
C LEU A 44 -27.88 8.96 25.64
N ILE A 45 -28.57 8.05 26.33
CA ILE A 45 -27.99 6.79 26.80
C ILE A 45 -27.68 5.87 25.60
N PHE A 46 -28.56 5.82 24.59
CA PHE A 46 -28.33 5.03 23.36
C PHE A 46 -27.15 5.53 22.52
N ILE A 47 -26.95 6.84 22.40
CA ILE A 47 -25.80 7.43 21.67
C ILE A 47 -24.48 7.18 22.41
N SER A 48 -24.49 7.17 23.75
CA SER A 48 -23.29 6.93 24.55
C SER A 48 -22.79 5.47 24.49
N VAL A 49 -23.70 4.49 24.41
CA VAL A 49 -23.34 3.06 24.32
C VAL A 49 -22.86 2.69 22.91
N TRP A 50 -23.41 3.32 21.86
CA TRP A 50 -22.96 3.08 20.47
C TRP A 50 -21.60 3.73 20.16
N ASN A 51 -21.33 4.93 20.70
CA ASN A 51 -20.02 5.59 20.48
C ASN A 51 -18.87 4.93 21.25
N PHE A 52 -19.12 4.30 22.42
CA PHE A 52 -18.07 3.60 23.16
C PHE A 52 -17.68 2.24 22.55
N GLY A 53 -18.58 1.57 21.83
CA GLY A 53 -18.28 0.31 21.13
C GLY A 53 -17.49 0.50 19.81
N ALA A 54 -17.78 1.57 19.07
CA ALA A 54 -17.18 1.81 17.75
C ALA A 54 -15.71 2.29 17.78
N LEU A 55 -15.28 2.92 18.88
CA LEU A 55 -13.90 3.37 19.08
C LEU A 55 -12.92 2.23 19.41
N SER A 56 -13.43 1.04 19.75
CA SER A 56 -12.60 -0.13 20.08
C SER A 56 -12.17 -0.93 18.84
N TYR A 57 -12.80 -0.69 17.68
CA TYR A 57 -12.51 -1.41 16.43
C TYR A 57 -11.56 -0.67 15.47
N PHE A 58 -11.27 0.60 15.73
CA PHE A 58 -10.22 1.33 14.99
C PHE A 58 -8.86 1.09 15.66
N ARG A 59 -8.27 -0.08 15.38
CA ARG A 59 -6.86 -0.31 15.64
C ARG A 59 -6.08 0.31 14.47
N PRO A 60 -5.41 1.47 14.62
CA PRO A 60 -4.58 1.98 13.53
C PRO A 60 -3.52 0.92 13.22
N LEU A 61 -3.34 0.60 11.94
CA LEU A 61 -2.22 -0.21 11.48
C LEU A 61 -0.94 0.49 11.93
N ARG A 62 -0.35 -0.01 13.01
CA ARG A 62 0.94 0.47 13.49
C ARG A 62 1.98 -0.09 12.52
N VAL A 63 2.21 0.61 11.41
CA VAL A 63 3.37 0.34 10.55
C VAL A 63 4.60 0.65 11.40
N ASN A 64 5.24 -0.40 11.91
CA ASN A 64 6.46 -0.29 12.67
C ASN A 64 7.56 0.24 11.73
N GLN A 65 7.91 1.52 11.84
CA GLN A 65 8.90 2.17 10.98
C GLN A 65 10.36 1.74 11.26
N ARG A 66 10.60 0.86 12.24
CA ARG A 66 11.95 0.38 12.52
C ARG A 66 12.25 -0.87 11.70
N ALA A 67 12.82 -0.65 10.52
CA ALA A 67 13.49 -1.70 9.76
C ALA A 67 14.60 -2.32 10.64
N PRO A 68 14.73 -3.66 10.70
CA PRO A 68 15.84 -4.30 11.39
C PRO A 68 17.16 -3.91 10.69
N GLN A 69 18.03 -3.22 11.41
CA GLN A 69 19.42 -2.96 10.98
C GLN A 69 20.25 -4.22 11.29
N GLY A 70 20.03 -5.28 10.51
CA GLY A 70 20.82 -6.50 10.52
C GLY A 70 21.37 -6.74 9.12
N ARG A 71 22.64 -7.16 8.99
CA ARG A 71 23.39 -7.33 7.74
C ARG A 71 22.47 -7.73 6.57
N ALA A 72 22.23 -6.76 5.68
CA ALA A 72 21.12 -6.68 4.73
C ALA A 72 21.24 -7.60 3.50
N GLY A 73 21.62 -8.87 3.70
CA GLY A 73 21.78 -9.83 2.63
C GLY A 73 20.52 -10.69 2.45
N VAL A 74 19.78 -10.44 1.36
CA VAL A 74 18.86 -11.38 0.67
C VAL A 74 17.57 -11.83 1.40
N GLU A 75 17.54 -11.96 2.73
CA GLU A 75 16.34 -12.43 3.48
C GLU A 75 15.08 -11.57 3.23
N HIS A 76 15.27 -10.26 3.07
CA HIS A 76 14.19 -9.31 2.77
C HIS A 76 13.72 -9.34 1.30
N LEU A 77 14.39 -10.10 0.43
CA LEU A 77 14.05 -10.24 -0.99
C LEU A 77 13.06 -11.39 -1.25
N ARG A 78 12.70 -12.19 -0.24
CA ARG A 78 11.62 -13.18 -0.42
C ARG A 78 10.27 -12.47 -0.48
N VAL A 79 9.50 -12.78 -1.51
CA VAL A 79 8.13 -12.25 -1.73
C VAL A 79 7.19 -13.43 -1.91
N PHE A 80 6.01 -13.33 -1.31
CA PHE A 80 4.92 -14.30 -1.43
C PHE A 80 3.58 -13.57 -1.65
N THR A 81 2.59 -14.29 -2.17
CA THR A 81 1.23 -13.76 -2.31
C THR A 81 0.44 -14.09 -1.05
N ASP A 82 -0.12 -13.08 -0.40
CA ASP A 82 -1.06 -13.27 0.70
C ASP A 82 -2.40 -13.80 0.15
N PRO A 83 -2.89 -14.97 0.58
CA PRO A 83 -4.14 -15.55 0.06
C PRO A 83 -5.39 -14.76 0.46
N GLY A 84 -5.34 -13.94 1.52
CA GLY A 84 -6.50 -13.15 1.97
C GLY A 84 -6.62 -11.81 1.26
N THR A 85 -5.49 -11.18 0.91
CA THR A 85 -5.46 -9.85 0.26
C THR A 85 -5.03 -9.88 -1.20
N HIS A 86 -4.47 -11.01 -1.66
CA HIS A 86 -3.85 -11.19 -2.97
C HIS A 86 -2.69 -10.22 -3.27
N HIS A 87 -2.14 -9.59 -2.24
CA HIS A 87 -0.99 -8.71 -2.37
C HIS A 87 0.33 -9.49 -2.36
N PHE A 88 1.33 -8.94 -3.04
CA PHE A 88 2.72 -9.36 -2.85
C PHE A 88 3.25 -8.79 -1.53
N VAL A 89 3.71 -9.68 -0.64
CA VAL A 89 4.19 -9.34 0.70
C VAL A 89 5.62 -9.84 0.85
N ASP A 90 6.50 -9.01 1.41
CA ASP A 90 7.88 -9.42 1.73
C ASP A 90 8.00 -10.12 3.10
N SER A 91 9.18 -10.66 3.40
CA SER A 91 9.44 -11.34 4.68
C SER A 91 9.31 -10.45 5.91
N LEU A 92 9.20 -9.12 5.76
CA LEU A 92 8.94 -8.18 6.84
C LEU A 92 7.45 -7.81 6.98
N GLY A 93 6.56 -8.44 6.19
CA GLY A 93 5.13 -8.18 6.23
C GLY A 93 4.70 -6.91 5.50
N ARG A 94 5.53 -6.36 4.62
CA ARG A 94 5.21 -5.15 3.85
C ARG A 94 4.63 -5.53 2.49
N VAL A 95 3.58 -4.83 2.07
CA VAL A 95 3.07 -4.91 0.69
C VAL A 95 4.11 -4.29 -0.26
N ARG A 96 4.38 -4.98 -1.38
CA ARG A 96 5.37 -4.56 -2.37
C ARG A 96 4.69 -4.18 -3.68
N PHE A 97 5.00 -2.98 -4.16
CA PHE A 97 4.69 -2.53 -5.51
C PHE A 97 5.93 -2.64 -6.38
N PHE A 98 5.77 -3.12 -7.61
CA PHE A 98 6.87 -3.38 -8.53
C PHE A 98 6.80 -2.45 -9.73
N HIS A 99 7.83 -1.62 -9.91
CA HIS A 99 7.98 -0.73 -11.05
C HIS A 99 9.35 -0.95 -11.66
N GLY A 100 9.40 -1.15 -12.97
CA GLY A 100 10.60 -1.64 -13.63
C GLY A 100 10.54 -1.61 -15.13
N LEU A 101 11.59 -2.18 -15.73
CA LEU A 101 11.81 -2.23 -17.18
C LEU A 101 11.88 -3.67 -17.69
N ASN A 102 11.71 -3.84 -18.99
CA ASN A 102 12.00 -5.10 -19.67
C ASN A 102 13.46 -5.08 -20.15
N VAL A 103 14.17 -6.18 -19.93
CA VAL A 103 15.53 -6.42 -20.44
C VAL A 103 15.47 -7.71 -21.25
N VAL A 104 15.35 -7.58 -22.57
CA VAL A 104 15.12 -8.72 -23.47
C VAL A 104 16.00 -8.60 -24.70
N PHE A 105 16.83 -9.61 -24.94
CA PHE A 105 17.68 -9.70 -26.13
C PHE A 105 17.19 -10.84 -27.00
N LYS A 106 16.60 -10.49 -28.15
CA LYS A 106 15.90 -11.43 -29.04
C LYS A 106 16.81 -12.06 -30.11
N GLN A 107 18.04 -11.56 -30.24
CA GLN A 107 19.04 -12.08 -31.16
C GLN A 107 20.22 -12.68 -30.39
N PRO A 108 20.95 -13.66 -30.97
CA PRO A 108 22.17 -14.20 -30.39
C PRO A 108 23.14 -13.07 -30.00
N PRO A 109 23.74 -13.10 -28.80
CA PRO A 109 23.80 -14.23 -27.85
C PRO A 109 22.61 -14.36 -26.88
N PHE A 110 21.50 -13.64 -27.11
CA PHE A 110 20.27 -13.65 -26.29
C PHE A 110 20.45 -13.14 -24.84
N VAL A 111 21.62 -12.58 -24.53
CA VAL A 111 21.92 -11.90 -23.26
C VAL A 111 22.63 -10.58 -23.54
N PRO A 112 22.38 -9.52 -22.74
CA PRO A 112 23.14 -8.28 -22.82
C PRO A 112 24.61 -8.47 -22.45
N LYS A 113 25.45 -7.51 -22.85
CA LYS A 113 26.81 -7.41 -22.33
C LYS A 113 26.77 -7.00 -20.85
N SER A 114 27.47 -7.69 -19.97
CA SER A 114 27.42 -7.40 -18.52
C SER A 114 28.72 -6.81 -17.95
N SER A 115 29.78 -6.70 -18.75
CA SER A 115 31.11 -6.26 -18.29
C SER A 115 31.34 -4.76 -18.33
N THR A 116 30.65 -4.05 -19.23
CA THR A 116 30.83 -2.62 -19.49
C THR A 116 29.48 -1.99 -19.74
N TRP A 117 29.31 -0.78 -19.23
CA TRP A 117 28.10 0.01 -19.43
C TRP A 117 27.99 0.49 -20.87
N ASP A 118 26.81 0.31 -21.44
CA ASP A 118 26.37 0.75 -22.76
C ASP A 118 24.89 1.13 -22.65
N PRO A 119 24.47 2.31 -23.14
CA PRO A 119 23.11 2.78 -22.95
C PRO A 119 22.02 1.93 -23.63
N GLU A 120 22.40 1.05 -24.57
CA GLU A 120 21.46 0.26 -25.38
C GLU A 120 21.68 -1.25 -25.24
N LEU A 121 22.93 -1.70 -25.15
CA LEU A 121 23.30 -3.11 -25.34
C LEU A 121 23.82 -3.79 -24.07
N SER A 122 23.87 -3.11 -22.93
CA SER A 122 24.38 -3.68 -21.68
C SER A 122 23.33 -3.91 -20.60
N PHE A 123 23.74 -4.76 -19.67
CA PHE A 123 23.22 -4.82 -18.31
C PHE A 123 24.39 -5.11 -17.37
N SER A 124 25.16 -4.07 -17.04
CA SER A 124 26.30 -4.12 -16.13
C SER A 124 25.92 -3.72 -14.70
N THR A 125 26.91 -3.63 -13.81
CA THR A 125 26.68 -3.16 -12.43
C THR A 125 26.15 -1.73 -12.41
N GLU A 126 26.66 -0.89 -13.31
CA GLU A 126 26.23 0.50 -13.48
C GLU A 126 24.76 0.60 -13.88
N ASP A 127 24.27 -0.30 -14.74
CA ASP A 127 22.85 -0.35 -15.12
C ASP A 127 21.96 -0.66 -13.91
N ALA A 128 22.34 -1.65 -13.10
CA ALA A 128 21.61 -1.99 -11.88
C ALA A 128 21.61 -0.84 -10.86
N GLN A 129 22.75 -0.14 -10.71
CA GLN A 129 22.85 1.04 -9.86
C GLN A 129 21.98 2.19 -10.35
N ASN A 130 21.94 2.41 -11.67
CA ASN A 130 21.09 3.44 -12.28
C ASN A 130 19.61 3.14 -12.05
N LEU A 131 19.16 1.90 -12.26
CA LEU A 131 17.79 1.48 -11.96
C LEU A 131 17.40 1.81 -10.51
N ARG A 132 18.26 1.47 -9.56
CA ARG A 132 18.07 1.78 -8.14
C ARG A 132 17.98 3.29 -7.90
N ARG A 133 18.89 4.08 -8.49
CA ARG A 133 18.91 5.55 -8.35
C ARG A 133 17.65 6.20 -8.91
N TRP A 134 17.09 5.64 -9.98
CA TRP A 134 15.85 6.11 -10.59
C TRP A 134 14.59 5.63 -9.87
N GLY A 135 14.73 4.79 -8.83
CA GLY A 135 13.62 4.29 -8.02
C GLY A 135 12.92 3.07 -8.60
N PHE A 136 13.49 2.43 -9.63
CA PHE A 136 13.03 1.12 -10.09
C PHE A 136 13.45 0.04 -9.09
N ASN A 137 12.64 -1.01 -9.00
CA ASN A 137 12.89 -2.11 -8.08
C ASN A 137 12.70 -3.49 -8.70
N VAL A 138 12.34 -3.59 -9.99
CA VAL A 138 12.23 -4.87 -10.68
C VAL A 138 12.74 -4.74 -12.11
N ILE A 139 13.20 -5.84 -12.68
CA ILE A 139 13.28 -6.02 -14.13
C ILE A 139 12.53 -7.28 -14.56
N ARG A 140 12.00 -7.27 -15.78
CA ARG A 140 11.56 -8.47 -16.48
C ARG A 140 12.68 -8.89 -17.43
N LEU A 141 13.40 -9.94 -17.04
CA LEU A 141 14.55 -10.46 -17.78
C LEU A 141 14.07 -11.56 -18.74
N GLY A 142 14.13 -11.26 -20.04
CA GLY A 142 13.82 -12.22 -21.09
C GLY A 142 14.90 -13.29 -21.20
N VAL A 143 14.49 -14.54 -21.13
CA VAL A 143 15.31 -15.73 -21.34
C VAL A 143 14.75 -16.48 -22.54
N MET A 144 15.53 -16.63 -23.59
CA MET A 144 15.10 -17.31 -24.81
C MET A 144 15.23 -18.82 -24.69
N TRP A 145 14.25 -19.56 -25.22
CA TRP A 145 14.36 -21.02 -25.36
C TRP A 145 15.58 -21.39 -26.19
N SER A 146 15.82 -20.72 -27.32
CA SER A 146 16.96 -20.96 -28.21
C SER A 146 18.32 -20.66 -27.57
N GLY A 147 18.37 -19.78 -26.56
CA GLY A 147 19.57 -19.55 -25.76
C GLY A 147 19.80 -20.64 -24.73
N THR A 148 18.72 -21.16 -24.13
CA THR A 148 18.78 -22.26 -23.15
C THR A 148 19.06 -23.60 -23.83
N PHE A 149 18.39 -23.88 -24.93
CA PHE A 149 18.50 -25.09 -25.75
C PHE A 149 18.76 -24.69 -27.21
N PRO A 150 20.03 -24.43 -27.58
CA PRO A 150 20.42 -24.30 -28.97
C PRO A 150 19.96 -25.51 -29.78
N ALA A 151 19.56 -25.32 -31.05
CA ALA A 151 18.85 -26.30 -31.88
C ALA A 151 19.56 -27.67 -32.07
N SER A 152 20.80 -27.82 -31.61
CA SER A 152 21.60 -29.04 -31.65
C SER A 152 21.85 -29.70 -30.29
N SER A 153 21.39 -29.13 -29.16
CA SER A 153 21.71 -29.63 -27.82
C SER A 153 20.55 -30.40 -27.18
N LYS A 154 20.86 -31.55 -26.56
CA LYS A 154 19.94 -32.26 -25.64
C LYS A 154 19.99 -31.71 -24.21
N HIS A 155 20.95 -30.83 -23.94
CA HIS A 155 21.24 -30.31 -22.63
C HIS A 155 21.21 -28.77 -22.64
N PRO A 156 20.85 -28.13 -21.52
CA PRO A 156 20.87 -26.68 -21.42
C PRO A 156 22.30 -26.13 -21.61
N ASP A 157 22.42 -24.99 -22.27
CA ASP A 157 23.68 -24.26 -22.36
C ASP A 157 24.05 -23.64 -20.99
N GLY A 158 25.04 -24.24 -20.34
CA GLY A 158 25.51 -23.79 -19.03
C GLY A 158 26.16 -22.41 -19.05
N SER A 159 26.80 -22.02 -20.16
CA SER A 159 27.43 -20.70 -20.30
C SER A 159 26.37 -19.61 -20.37
N TYR A 160 25.31 -19.83 -21.16
CA TYR A 160 24.16 -18.94 -21.25
C TYR A 160 23.45 -18.81 -19.88
N LEU A 161 23.16 -19.93 -19.21
CA LEU A 161 22.53 -19.90 -17.89
C LEU A 161 23.40 -19.22 -16.83
N ASN A 162 24.74 -19.33 -16.92
CA ASN A 162 25.65 -18.61 -16.04
C ASN A 162 25.63 -17.10 -16.32
N ALA A 163 25.52 -16.67 -17.58
CA ALA A 163 25.35 -15.26 -17.92
C ALA A 163 24.03 -14.69 -17.38
N VAL A 164 22.92 -15.43 -17.50
CA VAL A 164 21.63 -15.05 -16.89
C VAL A 164 21.74 -14.95 -15.36
N LYS A 165 22.35 -15.93 -14.69
CA LYS A 165 22.59 -15.90 -13.24
C LYS A 165 23.45 -14.73 -12.80
N HIS A 166 24.42 -14.33 -13.62
CA HIS A 166 25.28 -13.19 -13.34
C HIS A 166 24.45 -11.89 -13.32
N ILE A 167 23.59 -11.66 -14.32
CA ILE A 167 22.67 -10.51 -14.35
C ILE A 167 21.74 -10.51 -13.12
N ILE A 168 21.18 -11.67 -12.74
CA ILE A 168 20.35 -11.80 -11.55
C ILE A 168 21.13 -11.42 -10.28
N SER A 169 22.40 -11.80 -10.21
CA SER A 169 23.28 -11.51 -9.08
C SER A 169 23.63 -10.02 -8.98
N LEU A 170 23.83 -9.34 -10.13
CA LEU A 170 23.97 -7.88 -10.20
C LEU A 170 22.73 -7.17 -9.67
N CYS A 171 21.54 -7.61 -10.10
CA CYS A 171 20.27 -7.08 -9.62
C CYS A 171 20.10 -7.28 -8.10
N ALA A 172 20.40 -8.49 -7.61
CA ALA A 172 20.31 -8.81 -6.19
C ALA A 172 21.23 -7.93 -5.33
N GLY A 173 22.44 -7.61 -5.82
CA GLY A 173 23.38 -6.70 -5.16
C GLY A 173 22.82 -5.28 -4.97
N GLU A 174 21.95 -4.83 -5.87
CA GLU A 174 21.31 -3.51 -5.83
C GLU A 174 19.87 -3.53 -5.30
N GLY A 175 19.38 -4.68 -4.82
CA GLY A 175 18.01 -4.82 -4.31
C GLY A 175 16.94 -4.75 -5.40
N ILE A 176 17.30 -5.05 -6.65
CA ILE A 176 16.41 -5.14 -7.80
C ILE A 176 15.90 -6.58 -7.93
N TYR A 177 14.59 -6.75 -7.98
CA TYR A 177 13.94 -8.03 -8.22
C TYR A 177 14.02 -8.41 -9.69
N VAL A 178 14.02 -9.71 -9.99
CA VAL A 178 14.03 -10.21 -11.38
C VAL A 178 12.86 -11.15 -11.59
N ILE A 179 12.01 -10.82 -12.56
CA ILE A 179 11.04 -11.76 -13.12
C ILE A 179 11.71 -12.44 -14.31
N VAL A 180 11.99 -13.74 -14.17
CA VAL A 180 12.55 -14.55 -15.26
C VAL A 180 11.42 -14.90 -16.21
N ASP A 181 11.52 -14.38 -17.43
CA ASP A 181 10.49 -14.49 -18.46
C ASP A 181 10.99 -15.38 -19.59
N MET A 182 10.45 -16.59 -19.72
CA MET A 182 10.75 -17.45 -20.87
C MET A 182 10.11 -16.85 -22.12
N HIS A 183 10.87 -16.05 -22.86
CA HIS A 183 10.35 -15.17 -23.90
C HIS A 183 10.33 -15.87 -25.27
N SER A 184 9.32 -15.54 -26.06
CA SER A 184 9.19 -15.91 -27.47
C SER A 184 8.44 -14.81 -28.20
N ASP A 185 8.83 -14.56 -29.44
CA ASP A 185 8.04 -13.79 -30.41
C ASP A 185 7.70 -14.67 -31.62
N LEU A 186 6.78 -14.20 -32.45
CA LEU A 186 6.40 -14.80 -33.73
C LEU A 186 7.25 -14.24 -34.88
#